data_AF-A0A0N7F2A8-F1
#
_entry.id   AF-A0A0N7F2A8-F1
#
_cell.length_a   1.000
_cell.length_b   1.000
_cell.length_c   1.000
_cell.angle_alpha   90.00
_cell.angle_beta   90.00
_cell.angle_gamma   90.00
#
_symmetry.space_group_name_H-M   'P 1'
#
loop_
_entity.id
_entity.type
_entity.pdbx_description
1 polymer ?
#
loop_
_entity_poly.entity_id
_entity_poly.type
_entity_poly.pdbx_seq_one_letter_code
_entity_poly.pdbx_strand_id
1 'polypeptide(L)'
;MLQAKPRTVRNPETMQAASHHLLYEWWMLRETATWLASNVSRTPAEQNAELESFCLHVRNLLDFFYPELRGRQARWGDVVAQDFMPGADWQTGKPPVAEALAKVGIRVDKQLAHLTYARLRATEAHSQWDFLHITAALSEVVQAFVTLAEPSLLSPEWGQLRPGSR
;
A
#
# COMPACT_ATOMS: atom_id res chain seq x y z
N MET A 1 24.63 -18.46 3.27
CA MET A 1 23.43 -17.96 2.59
C MET A 1 22.25 -18.81 3.04
N LEU A 2 21.34 -18.27 3.86
CA LEU A 2 20.10 -18.98 4.20
C LEU A 2 19.21 -18.97 2.96
N GLN A 3 18.94 -20.13 2.39
CA GLN A 3 17.93 -20.26 1.33
C GLN A 3 16.59 -19.80 1.90
N ALA A 4 15.91 -18.90 1.20
CA ALA A 4 14.56 -18.49 1.57
C ALA A 4 13.67 -19.74 1.57
N LYS A 5 13.05 -20.05 2.70
CA LYS A 5 12.12 -21.18 2.80
C LYS A 5 10.97 -20.92 1.81
N PRO A 6 10.59 -21.91 0.97
CA PRO A 6 9.47 -21.74 0.05
C PRO A 6 8.21 -21.31 0.81
N ARG A 7 7.49 -20.32 0.26
CA ARG A 7 6.29 -19.77 0.90
C ARG A 7 5.21 -20.86 0.98
N THR A 8 4.52 -20.93 2.11
CA THR A 8 3.48 -21.94 2.33
C THR A 8 2.27 -21.61 1.48
N VAL A 9 1.86 -22.52 0.60
CA VAL A 9 0.60 -22.42 -0.15
C VAL A 9 -0.55 -22.39 0.85
N ARG A 10 -1.35 -21.33 0.82
CA ARG A 10 -2.54 -21.18 1.66
C ARG A 10 -3.79 -21.65 0.91
N ASN A 11 -4.83 -22.01 1.64
CA ASN A 11 -6.10 -22.37 1.01
C ASN A 11 -6.80 -21.13 0.42
N PRO A 12 -7.71 -21.29 -0.56
CA PRO A 12 -8.39 -20.16 -1.20
C PRO A 12 -9.15 -19.25 -0.24
N GLU A 13 -9.81 -19.80 0.78
CA GLU A 13 -10.56 -19.03 1.78
C GLU A 13 -9.66 -18.05 2.55
N THR A 14 -8.47 -18.50 2.96
CA THR A 14 -7.47 -17.65 3.63
C THR A 14 -7.00 -16.53 2.69
N MET A 15 -6.80 -16.85 1.40
CA MET A 15 -6.36 -15.88 0.41
C MET A 15 -7.45 -14.84 0.12
N GLN A 16 -8.70 -15.26 0.02
CA GLN A 16 -9.85 -14.37 -0.14
C GLN A 16 -9.95 -13.42 1.06
N ALA A 17 -9.87 -13.92 2.29
CA ALA A 17 -9.86 -13.08 3.49
C ALA A 17 -8.68 -12.08 3.48
N ALA A 18 -7.48 -12.52 3.10
CA ALA A 18 -6.33 -11.63 2.97
C ALA A 18 -6.53 -10.54 1.90
N SER A 19 -7.13 -10.88 0.75
CA SER A 19 -7.44 -9.90 -0.31
C SER A 19 -8.55 -8.93 0.08
N HIS A 20 -9.47 -9.32 0.97
CA HIS A 20 -10.46 -8.41 1.55
C HIS A 20 -9.78 -7.35 2.42
N HIS A 21 -8.77 -7.73 3.20
CA HIS A 21 -7.94 -6.77 3.94
C HIS A 21 -7.12 -5.89 3.00
N LEU A 22 -6.55 -6.43 1.93
CA LEU A 22 -5.87 -5.62 0.91
C LEU A 22 -6.81 -4.56 0.33
N LEU A 23 -8.06 -4.93 0.09
CA LEU A 23 -9.08 -3.98 -0.37
C LEU A 23 -9.36 -2.89 0.67
N TYR A 24 -9.47 -3.25 1.95
CA TYR A 24 -9.61 -2.27 3.02
C TYR A 24 -8.47 -1.25 3.02
N GLU A 25 -7.21 -1.71 2.88
CA GLU A 25 -6.04 -0.82 2.78
C GLU A 25 -6.14 0.13 1.58
N TRP A 26 -6.55 -0.38 0.42
CA TRP A 26 -6.74 0.44 -0.79
C TRP A 26 -7.87 1.48 -0.62
N TRP A 27 -9.00 1.06 -0.05
CA TRP A 27 -10.11 1.96 0.23
C TRP A 27 -9.71 3.08 1.19
N MET A 28 -9.10 2.74 2.33
CA MET A 28 -8.68 3.72 3.32
C MET A 28 -7.63 4.69 2.78
N LEU A 29 -6.70 4.22 1.94
CA LEU A 29 -5.75 5.11 1.26
C LEU A 29 -6.48 6.17 0.42
N ARG A 30 -7.46 5.77 -0.41
CA ARG A 30 -8.20 6.69 -1.28
C ARG A 30 -9.00 7.72 -0.49
N GLU A 31 -9.66 7.28 0.59
CA GLU A 31 -10.45 8.17 1.46
C GLU A 31 -9.54 9.20 2.12
N THR A 32 -8.47 8.74 2.78
CA THR A 32 -7.53 9.64 3.49
C THR A 32 -6.82 10.60 2.52
N ALA A 33 -6.49 10.16 1.31
CA ALA A 33 -5.96 11.05 0.27
C ALA A 33 -6.95 12.14 -0.13
N THR A 34 -8.22 11.77 -0.32
CA THR A 34 -9.30 12.70 -0.68
C THR A 34 -9.55 13.71 0.43
N TRP A 35 -9.56 13.26 1.69
CA TRP A 35 -9.68 14.15 2.84
C TRP A 35 -8.49 15.11 2.90
N LEU A 36 -7.26 14.60 2.89
CA LEU A 36 -6.06 15.45 2.98
C LEU A 36 -5.92 16.44 1.82
N ALA A 37 -6.46 16.12 0.64
CA ALA A 37 -6.51 17.02 -0.52
C ALA A 37 -7.68 18.03 -0.47
N SER A 38 -8.66 17.84 0.41
CA SER A 38 -9.82 18.72 0.52
C SER A 38 -9.54 19.95 1.39
N ASN A 39 -10.12 21.09 1.02
CA ASN A 39 -10.01 22.35 1.76
C ASN A 39 -10.93 22.42 3.00
N VAL A 40 -11.25 21.27 3.60
CA VAL A 40 -12.05 21.22 4.83
C VAL A 40 -11.18 21.68 6.00
N SER A 41 -11.71 22.59 6.82
CA SER A 41 -11.04 23.06 8.04
C SER A 41 -10.88 21.91 9.03
N ARG A 42 -9.67 21.73 9.53
CA ARG A 42 -9.30 20.70 10.51
C ARG A 42 -8.47 21.30 11.62
N THR A 43 -8.60 20.73 12.81
CA THR A 43 -7.63 20.95 13.86
C THR A 43 -6.28 20.31 13.49
N PRO A 44 -5.16 20.78 14.06
CA PRO A 44 -3.86 20.14 13.84
C PRO A 44 -3.81 18.66 14.23
N ALA A 45 -4.61 18.25 15.24
CA ALA A 45 -4.69 16.85 15.67
C ALA A 45 -5.37 15.97 14.62
N GLU A 46 -6.49 16.42 14.06
CA GLU A 46 -7.20 15.73 12.98
C GLU A 46 -6.32 15.61 11.73
N GLN A 47 -5.64 16.70 11.35
CA GLN A 47 -4.75 16.68 10.19
C GLN A 47 -3.59 15.70 10.35
N ASN A 48 -3.00 15.59 11.56
CA ASN A 48 -1.96 14.61 11.83
C ASN A 48 -2.51 13.18 11.82
N ALA A 49 -3.67 12.94 12.43
CA ALA A 49 -4.31 11.62 12.42
C ALA A 49 -4.63 11.14 11.00
N GLU A 50 -5.15 12.02 10.14
CA GLU A 50 -5.39 11.72 8.73
C GLU A 50 -4.08 11.43 7.98
N LEU A 51 -3.04 12.23 8.19
CA LEU A 51 -1.73 12.03 7.54
C LEU A 51 -1.06 10.73 7.98
N GLU A 52 -1.12 10.40 9.28
CA GLU A 52 -0.60 9.14 9.82
C GLU A 52 -1.37 7.95 9.25
N SER A 53 -2.70 8.05 9.16
CA SER A 53 -3.54 7.04 8.53
C SER A 53 -3.18 6.83 7.05
N PHE A 54 -3.08 7.91 6.27
CA PHE A 54 -2.63 7.86 4.87
C PHE A 54 -1.26 7.15 4.76
N CYS A 55 -0.28 7.57 5.58
CA CYS A 55 1.06 7.00 5.57
C CYS A 55 1.05 5.50 5.92
N LEU A 56 0.22 5.07 6.87
CA LEU A 56 0.08 3.67 7.25
C LEU A 56 -0.42 2.82 6.08
N HIS A 57 -1.49 3.26 5.40
CA HIS A 57 -2.05 2.51 4.27
C HIS A 57 -1.11 2.47 3.07
N VAL A 58 -0.41 3.58 2.76
CA VAL A 58 0.67 3.57 1.76
C VAL A 58 1.74 2.54 2.13
N ARG A 59 2.19 2.52 3.39
CA ARG A 59 3.21 1.58 3.85
C ARG A 59 2.79 0.13 3.64
N ASN A 60 1.58 -0.21 4.08
CA ASN A 60 1.05 -1.57 3.99
C ASN A 60 0.96 -2.03 2.53
N LEU A 61 0.49 -1.17 1.63
CA LEU A 61 0.42 -1.46 0.20
C LEU A 61 1.81 -1.62 -0.43
N LEU A 62 2.78 -0.77 -0.07
CA LEU A 62 4.16 -0.92 -0.54
C LEU A 62 4.82 -2.19 -0.01
N ASP A 63 4.60 -2.54 1.26
CA ASP A 63 5.08 -3.79 1.85
C ASP A 63 4.49 -5.02 1.13
N PHE A 64 3.23 -4.93 0.67
CA PHE A 64 2.54 -6.00 -0.06
C PHE A 64 3.01 -6.15 -1.52
N PHE A 65 3.07 -5.04 -2.26
CA PHE A 65 3.40 -5.03 -3.70
C PHE A 65 4.90 -5.02 -3.99
N TYR A 66 5.69 -4.39 -3.12
CA TYR A 66 7.12 -4.16 -3.32
C TYR A 66 7.94 -4.46 -2.07
N PRO A 67 7.85 -5.68 -1.51
CA PRO A 67 8.56 -6.05 -0.29
C PRO A 67 10.08 -5.82 -0.40
N GLU A 68 10.66 -5.92 -1.60
CA GLU A 68 12.08 -5.69 -1.83
C GLU A 68 12.54 -4.24 -1.61
N LEU A 69 11.66 -3.24 -1.82
CA LEU A 69 12.00 -1.83 -1.57
C LEU A 69 12.31 -1.54 -0.10
N ARG A 70 11.90 -2.46 0.78
CA ARG A 70 11.98 -2.30 2.23
C ARG A 70 13.22 -2.95 2.82
N GLY A 71 14.07 -3.56 1.97
CA GLY A 71 15.31 -4.21 2.38
C GLY A 71 15.09 -5.38 3.35
N ARG A 72 13.85 -5.86 3.50
CA ARG A 72 13.48 -6.98 4.36
C ARG A 72 12.83 -8.07 3.51
N GLN A 73 13.27 -9.31 3.71
CA GLN A 73 12.55 -10.44 3.16
C GLN A 73 11.17 -10.53 3.84
N ALA A 74 10.12 -10.76 3.04
CA ALA A 74 8.79 -11.02 3.56
C ALA A 74 8.86 -12.18 4.57
N ARG A 75 8.33 -11.96 5.77
CA ARG A 75 8.33 -12.97 6.82
C ARG A 75 7.31 -14.06 6.49
N TRP A 76 7.43 -15.20 7.16
CA TRP A 76 6.55 -16.35 6.95
C TRP A 76 5.05 -16.05 7.13
N GLY A 77 4.72 -15.05 7.97
CA GLY A 77 3.34 -14.62 8.22
C GLY A 77 2.86 -13.48 7.34
N ASP A 78 3.75 -12.80 6.60
CA ASP A 78 3.35 -11.66 5.76
C ASP A 78 2.63 -12.19 4.52
N VAL A 79 1.60 -11.49 4.03
CA VAL A 79 0.98 -11.77 2.74
C VAL A 79 1.56 -10.81 1.71
N VAL A 80 1.92 -11.30 0.53
CA VAL A 80 2.49 -10.49 -0.56
C VAL A 80 1.77 -10.77 -1.88
N ALA A 81 1.91 -9.87 -2.84
CA ALA A 81 1.27 -9.99 -4.16
C ALA A 81 1.53 -11.34 -4.86
N GLN A 82 2.75 -11.86 -4.74
CA GLN A 82 3.14 -13.16 -5.31
C GLN A 82 2.28 -14.34 -4.82
N ASP A 83 1.72 -14.26 -3.60
CA ASP A 83 0.89 -15.35 -3.05
C ASP A 83 -0.42 -15.56 -3.83
N PHE A 84 -0.86 -14.54 -4.58
CA PHE A 84 -2.07 -14.58 -5.41
C PHE A 84 -1.80 -15.03 -6.84
N MET A 85 -0.56 -15.38 -7.17
CA MET A 85 -0.13 -15.66 -8.54
C MET A 85 0.55 -17.04 -8.63
N PRO A 86 -0.16 -18.15 -8.36
CA PRO A 86 0.44 -19.49 -8.34
C PRO A 86 1.01 -19.93 -9.71
N GLY A 87 0.59 -19.31 -10.81
CA GLY A 87 1.06 -19.59 -12.18
C GLY A 87 1.86 -18.47 -12.84
N ALA A 88 2.19 -17.39 -12.11
CA ALA A 88 2.89 -16.23 -12.66
C ALA A 88 3.89 -15.64 -11.66
N ASP A 89 4.83 -14.84 -12.16
CA ASP A 89 5.79 -14.13 -11.31
C ASP A 89 5.45 -12.64 -11.25
N TRP A 90 5.04 -12.18 -10.06
CA TRP A 90 4.74 -10.78 -9.80
C TRP A 90 5.92 -9.86 -10.12
N GLN A 91 7.16 -10.32 -9.92
CA GLN A 91 8.35 -9.51 -10.21
C GLN A 91 8.46 -9.17 -11.70
N THR A 92 7.93 -10.02 -12.58
CA THR A 92 7.92 -9.81 -14.03
C THR A 92 6.69 -9.06 -14.53
N GLY A 93 5.54 -9.21 -13.85
CA GLY A 93 4.27 -8.62 -14.25
C GLY A 93 3.96 -7.26 -13.62
N LYS A 94 4.65 -6.87 -12.54
CA LYS A 94 4.38 -5.62 -11.84
C LYS A 94 4.86 -4.38 -12.60
N PRO A 95 4.17 -3.24 -12.47
CA PRO A 95 4.69 -1.97 -12.96
C PRO A 95 6.02 -1.62 -12.26
N PRO A 96 6.95 -0.94 -12.96
CA PRO A 96 8.14 -0.40 -12.32
C PRO A 96 7.72 0.55 -11.19
N VAL A 97 8.51 0.56 -10.12
CA VAL A 97 8.25 1.45 -8.99
C VAL A 97 8.36 2.89 -9.47
N ALA A 98 7.23 3.60 -9.54
CA ALA A 98 7.23 5.01 -9.88
C ALA A 98 8.12 5.78 -8.89
N GLU A 99 8.85 6.78 -9.38
CA GLU A 99 9.76 7.58 -8.55
C GLU A 99 9.06 8.18 -7.32
N ALA A 100 7.78 8.57 -7.50
CA ALA A 100 6.92 9.03 -6.43
C ALA A 100 6.81 8.02 -5.28
N LEU A 101 6.62 6.72 -5.58
CA LEU A 101 6.45 5.66 -4.59
C LEU A 101 7.76 5.33 -3.86
N ALA A 102 8.89 5.34 -4.59
CA ALA A 102 10.21 5.11 -3.99
C ALA A 102 10.56 6.18 -2.94
N LYS A 103 10.33 7.46 -3.26
CA LYS A 103 10.57 8.57 -2.33
C LYS A 103 9.59 8.55 -1.15
N VAL A 104 8.34 8.21 -1.42
CA VAL A 104 7.27 8.12 -0.42
C VAL A 104 7.56 7.08 0.65
N GLY A 105 8.06 5.88 0.28
CA GLY A 105 8.34 4.83 1.26
C GLY A 105 9.28 5.28 2.38
N ILE A 106 10.33 6.03 2.04
CA ILE A 106 11.29 6.59 3.01
C ILE A 106 10.63 7.66 3.88
N ARG A 107 9.80 8.52 3.27
CA ARG A 107 9.13 9.61 3.97
C ARG A 107 8.07 9.11 4.95
N VAL A 108 7.31 8.09 4.55
CA VAL A 108 6.29 7.42 5.36
C VAL A 108 6.87 6.83 6.63
N ASP A 109 8.01 6.14 6.57
CA ASP A 109 8.65 5.58 7.77
C ASP A 109 9.05 6.66 8.77
N LYS A 110 9.59 7.77 8.28
CA LYS A 110 9.97 8.91 9.12
C LYS A 110 8.75 9.63 9.69
N GLN A 111 7.65 9.70 8.94
CA GLN A 111 6.40 10.31 9.39
C GLN A 111 5.79 9.51 10.54
N LEU A 112 5.75 8.18 10.42
CA LEU A 112 5.20 7.27 11.43
C LEU A 112 6.14 7.12 12.66
N ALA A 113 7.45 7.27 12.48
CA ALA A 113 8.42 7.23 13.57
C ALA A 113 8.54 8.61 14.25
N HIS A 114 7.66 8.88 15.23
CA HIS A 114 7.57 10.17 15.91
C HIS A 114 8.83 10.55 16.73
N LEU A 115 9.65 9.58 17.09
CA LEU A 115 10.91 9.79 17.83
C LEU A 115 12.12 9.69 16.91
N THR A 116 12.20 10.59 15.92
CA THR A 116 13.35 10.68 15.01
C THR A 116 13.89 12.10 14.96
N TYR A 117 15.22 12.26 14.89
CA TYR A 117 15.87 13.57 14.68
C TYR A 117 15.42 14.27 13.39
N ALA A 118 14.91 13.50 12.42
CA ALA A 118 14.32 14.03 11.20
C ALA A 118 13.09 14.92 11.48
N ARG A 119 12.30 14.61 12.51
CA ARG A 119 11.09 15.38 12.86
C ARG A 119 11.41 16.76 13.43
N LEU A 120 12.57 16.91 14.11
CA LEU A 120 13.05 18.22 14.61
C LEU A 120 13.38 19.21 13.49
N ARG A 121 13.57 18.72 12.25
CA ARG A 121 13.85 19.54 11.06
C ARG A 121 12.66 19.69 10.13
N ALA A 122 11.55 18.99 10.38
CA ALA A 122 10.44 18.81 9.43
C ALA A 122 9.22 19.70 9.72
N THR A 123 9.34 20.68 10.63
CA THR A 123 8.24 21.57 11.06
C THR A 123 7.62 22.43 9.95
N GLU A 124 8.14 22.40 8.73
CA GLU A 124 7.61 23.12 7.55
C GLU A 124 7.03 22.20 6.44
N ALA A 125 7.11 20.87 6.58
CA ALA A 125 7.02 19.95 5.44
C ALA A 125 5.60 19.40 5.12
N HIS A 126 4.54 19.84 5.80
CA HIS A 126 3.17 19.41 5.44
C HIS A 126 2.79 19.89 4.02
N SER A 127 3.40 20.96 3.51
CA SER A 127 3.06 21.58 2.20
C SER A 127 3.59 20.84 0.96
N GLN A 128 4.11 19.62 1.09
CA GLN A 128 4.83 18.93 -0.01
C GLN A 128 4.34 17.50 -0.30
N TRP A 129 3.20 17.07 0.25
CA TRP A 129 2.63 15.77 -0.12
C TRP A 129 1.68 15.93 -1.30
N ASP A 130 1.94 15.23 -2.40
CA ASP A 130 0.99 15.11 -3.50
C ASP A 130 0.15 13.82 -3.31
N PHE A 131 -0.82 13.90 -2.39
CA PHE A 131 -1.62 12.75 -1.96
C PHE A 131 -2.35 12.07 -3.13
N LEU A 132 -2.85 12.87 -4.07
CA LEU A 132 -3.59 12.37 -5.23
C LEU A 132 -2.66 11.70 -6.23
N HIS A 133 -1.48 12.26 -6.49
CA HIS A 133 -0.51 11.63 -7.38
C HIS A 133 0.01 10.30 -6.81
N ILE A 134 0.27 10.23 -5.50
CA ILE A 134 0.70 8.99 -4.83
C ILE A 134 -0.39 7.92 -4.95
N THR A 135 -1.65 8.31 -4.70
CA THR A 135 -2.80 7.41 -4.82
C THR A 135 -2.98 6.92 -6.25
N ALA A 136 -2.83 7.80 -7.24
CA ALA A 136 -2.91 7.44 -8.66
C ALA A 136 -1.83 6.43 -9.05
N ALA A 137 -0.58 6.66 -8.64
CA ALA A 137 0.52 5.73 -8.89
C ALA A 137 0.26 4.34 -8.25
N LEU A 138 -0.28 4.28 -7.03
CA LEU A 138 -0.68 3.01 -6.42
C LEU A 138 -1.89 2.37 -7.11
N SER A 139 -2.81 3.16 -7.67
CA SER A 139 -3.95 2.65 -8.43
C SER A 139 -3.51 1.83 -9.64
N GLU A 140 -2.45 2.26 -10.35
CA GLU A 140 -1.89 1.51 -11.48
C GLU A 140 -1.34 0.15 -11.03
N VAL A 141 -0.70 0.10 -9.86
CA VAL A 141 -0.17 -1.13 -9.26
C VAL A 141 -1.28 -2.07 -8.84
N VAL A 142 -2.32 -1.54 -8.19
CA VAL A 142 -3.52 -2.30 -7.79
C VAL A 142 -4.22 -2.87 -9.03
N GLN A 143 -4.35 -2.09 -10.10
CA GLN A 143 -4.97 -2.55 -11.34
C GLN A 143 -4.17 -3.70 -11.99
N ALA A 144 -2.83 -3.57 -12.04
CA ALA A 144 -1.97 -4.64 -12.54
C ALA A 144 -2.07 -5.91 -11.68
N PHE A 145 -2.14 -5.77 -10.36
CA PHE A 145 -2.35 -6.88 -9.45
C PHE A 145 -3.67 -7.62 -9.72
N VAL A 146 -4.79 -6.89 -9.81
CA VAL A 146 -6.10 -7.50 -10.06
C VAL A 146 -6.15 -8.23 -11.41
N THR A 147 -5.45 -7.71 -12.42
CA THR A 147 -5.36 -8.36 -13.74
C THR A 147 -4.56 -9.66 -13.71
N LEU A 148 -3.54 -9.77 -12.85
CA LEU A 148 -2.63 -10.91 -12.80
C LEU A 148 -2.99 -11.94 -11.72
N ALA A 149 -3.69 -11.53 -10.67
CA ALA A 149 -4.07 -12.40 -9.58
C ALA A 149 -5.06 -13.48 -10.05
N GLU A 150 -4.90 -14.69 -9.51
CA GLU A 150 -5.84 -15.79 -9.72
C GLU A 150 -7.22 -15.39 -9.17
N PRO A 151 -8.27 -15.28 -10.02
CA PRO A 151 -9.55 -14.71 -9.60
C PRO A 151 -10.20 -15.45 -8.43
N SER A 152 -9.99 -16.76 -8.33
CA SER A 152 -10.51 -17.58 -7.23
C SER A 152 -9.88 -17.27 -5.87
N LEU A 153 -8.74 -16.56 -5.83
CA LEU A 153 -8.06 -16.11 -4.61
C LEU A 153 -8.46 -14.70 -4.19
N LEU A 154 -9.15 -13.94 -5.05
CA LEU A 154 -9.64 -12.60 -4.73
C LEU A 154 -11.02 -12.69 -4.06
N SER A 155 -11.25 -11.81 -3.09
CA SER A 155 -12.55 -11.67 -2.45
C SER A 155 -13.59 -11.15 -3.44
N PRO A 156 -14.88 -11.52 -3.30
CA PRO A 156 -15.92 -11.11 -4.24
C PRO A 156 -16.09 -9.58 -4.37
N GLU A 157 -15.72 -8.82 -3.35
CA GLU A 157 -15.84 -7.35 -3.30
C GLU A 157 -14.95 -6.65 -4.33
N TRP A 158 -13.87 -7.30 -4.80
CA TRP A 158 -13.03 -6.75 -5.87
C TRP A 158 -13.82 -6.49 -7.16
N GLY A 159 -14.83 -7.32 -7.45
CA GLY A 159 -15.71 -7.14 -8.61
C GLY A 159 -16.67 -5.95 -8.51
N GLN A 160 -16.86 -5.39 -7.31
CA GLN A 160 -17.79 -4.29 -7.04
C GLN A 160 -17.13 -2.90 -7.18
N LEU A 161 -15.79 -2.84 -7.20
CA LEU A 161 -14.99 -1.60 -7.26
C LEU A 161 -14.82 -1.04 -8.67
N ARG A 162 -15.86 -1.10 -9.50
CA ARG A 162 -15.76 -0.56 -10.87
C ARG A 162 -15.39 0.94 -10.82
N PRO A 163 -14.56 1.42 -11.77
CA PRO A 163 -14.17 2.82 -11.81
C PRO A 163 -15.42 3.71 -11.95
N GLY A 164 -15.61 4.65 -11.02
CA GLY A 164 -16.74 5.58 -10.99
C GLY A 164 -17.59 5.57 -9.73
N SER A 165 -17.28 4.75 -8.72
CA SER A 165 -17.88 4.90 -7.39
C SER A 165 -17.13 5.96 -6.58
N ARG A 166 -17.79 7.12 -6.48
CA ARG A 166 -17.39 8.43 -5.93
C ARG A 166 -16.77 9.38 -6.95
#